data_AF-A0A419KFP0-F1
#
_entry.id   AF-A0A419KFP0-F1
#
_cell.length_a   1.000
_cell.length_b   1.000
_cell.length_c   1.000
_cell.angle_alpha   90.00
_cell.angle_beta   90.00
_cell.angle_gamma   90.00
#
_symmetry.space_group_name_H-M   'P 1'
#
loop_
_entity.id
_entity.type
_entity.pdbx_description
1 polymer ?
#
loop_
_entity_poly.entity_id
_entity_poly.type
_entity_poly.pdbx_seq_one_letter_code
_entity_poly.pdbx_strand_id
1 'polypeptide(L)'
;DDTAVCDALIRAIERRNVNVIPVFSYLGMKVGMKELGIESIDIAQKYFMDGGKPIIDLLVSRQGFYLVSRTIGEWVDPTTEGMDILERLNVPVIKAVTPYYKTIEEWRQSSEGIDALTTAMDVMMPEVDGVIEPIVVGASEKIEEATVGGTFDKREPIEEQVEFLVDRCMKWIRLKDLPNEEKKVAFVLHNNPCASAEATVGMGFGLDTIESMVRILHKMKEEGYDVGNIPETSKELIDTILSRKAISEFRWTPISEVVRKGGAAALLPREKYLSWFSELPDKIKQEIIETWGDPDTDFSKEQSEDANWAKLSMGLYEDKIVIPGLKFGNIFLCIQPKRGCAGARCDGRVCKILHDPTCPPPHQWLAVYRWIEREFKADVIVHVGTHGYLEFLPGKRCGLSTECYPQISIGSIPHLYIYNINNPMEGITAKRRGYATIIDHLTPVMSPTETYAELEELEDLLSQYNKAKAMDDKNRLKVIFGMIIEKAKEANLYKEFLDPNEIMDYLHEQLTLIRETQIREGLHVLGKAPEGDKLVNLLVGIMRFDAGKNPSIRRAIHEAMDLDYEEIVDNPKRFNETFGKTNGELLNDSTHMAINIMRKVLEEVLS
;
A
#
# COMPACT_ATOMS: atom_id res chain seq x y z
N ASP A 1 -36.28 -4.00 21.03
CA ASP A 1 -34.95 -3.39 20.86
C ASP A 1 -34.19 -4.12 19.78
N ASP A 2 -33.43 -3.38 18.97
CA ASP A 2 -32.72 -3.91 17.80
C ASP A 2 -31.22 -4.05 18.12
N THR A 3 -30.91 -5.01 19.01
CA THR A 3 -29.57 -5.24 19.57
C THR A 3 -28.96 -6.56 19.15
N ALA A 4 -29.61 -7.36 18.29
CA ALA A 4 -29.22 -8.74 18.02
C ALA A 4 -27.76 -8.90 17.57
N VAL A 5 -27.26 -7.98 16.73
CA VAL A 5 -25.85 -7.93 16.30
C VAL A 5 -24.90 -7.61 17.46
N CYS A 6 -25.27 -6.69 18.35
CA CYS A 6 -24.48 -6.41 19.56
C CYS A 6 -24.43 -7.63 20.46
N ASP A 7 -25.57 -8.28 20.68
CA ASP A 7 -25.66 -9.43 21.57
C ASP A 7 -24.85 -10.63 21.01
N ALA A 8 -24.82 -10.80 19.68
CA ALA A 8 -23.98 -11.80 19.03
C ALA A 8 -22.48 -11.52 19.23
N LEU A 9 -22.04 -10.28 19.04
CA LEU A 9 -20.66 -9.86 19.29
C LEU A 9 -20.25 -10.07 20.75
N ILE A 10 -21.08 -9.63 21.70
CA ILE A 10 -20.81 -9.77 23.14
C ILE A 10 -20.65 -11.25 23.49
N ARG A 11 -21.61 -12.09 23.09
CA ARG A 11 -21.54 -13.55 23.34
C ARG A 11 -20.30 -14.19 22.70
N ALA A 12 -19.95 -13.80 21.48
CA ALA A 12 -18.79 -14.35 20.78
C ALA A 12 -17.45 -13.96 21.46
N ILE A 13 -17.36 -12.74 22.02
CA ILE A 13 -16.20 -12.28 22.79
C ILE A 13 -16.14 -12.99 24.15
N GLU A 14 -17.26 -13.06 24.88
CA GLU A 14 -17.34 -13.73 26.18
C GLU A 14 -16.98 -15.23 26.08
N ARG A 15 -17.37 -15.90 24.99
CA ARG A 15 -16.96 -17.29 24.71
C ARG A 15 -15.45 -17.50 24.63
N ARG A 16 -14.67 -16.45 24.36
CA ARG A 16 -13.20 -16.45 24.34
C ARG A 16 -12.59 -15.99 25.67
N ASN A 17 -13.39 -15.89 26.73
CA ASN A 17 -12.99 -15.46 28.07
C ASN A 17 -12.42 -14.04 28.13
N VAL A 18 -12.95 -13.13 27.31
CA VAL A 18 -12.61 -11.71 27.34
C VAL A 18 -13.81 -10.91 27.84
N ASN A 19 -13.55 -9.95 28.74
CA ASN A 19 -14.58 -9.05 29.26
C ASN A 19 -15.01 -8.04 28.20
N VAL A 20 -16.29 -7.67 28.20
CA VAL A 20 -16.85 -6.68 27.26
C VAL A 20 -17.42 -5.49 28.02
N ILE A 21 -17.10 -4.28 27.57
CA ILE A 21 -17.70 -3.03 28.05
C ILE A 21 -18.58 -2.48 26.92
N PRO A 22 -19.88 -2.83 26.86
CA PRO A 22 -20.77 -2.31 25.83
C PRO A 22 -21.14 -0.86 26.13
N VAL A 23 -20.83 0.04 25.20
CA VAL A 23 -21.13 1.48 25.33
C VAL A 23 -21.97 1.94 24.15
N PHE A 24 -23.07 2.62 24.45
CA PHE A 24 -24.00 3.18 23.45
C PHE A 24 -23.95 4.70 23.51
N SER A 25 -23.82 5.33 22.36
CA SER A 25 -23.82 6.79 22.21
C SER A 25 -24.60 7.24 20.97
N TYR A 26 -25.00 8.50 20.96
CA TYR A 26 -25.74 9.08 19.84
C TYR A 26 -24.82 9.52 18.67
N LEU A 27 -23.63 10.10 18.94
CA LEU A 27 -22.72 10.66 17.92
C LEU A 27 -21.23 10.74 18.37
N GLY A 28 -20.35 9.91 17.82
CA GLY A 28 -18.90 10.04 18.09
C GLY A 28 -18.47 9.66 19.51
N MET A 29 -17.16 9.75 19.76
CA MET A 29 -16.55 9.64 21.08
C MET A 29 -16.74 10.89 21.95
N LYS A 30 -16.96 12.07 21.33
CA LYS A 30 -17.19 13.34 22.02
C LYS A 30 -18.51 13.97 21.56
N VAL A 31 -19.60 13.69 22.24
CA VAL A 31 -20.92 14.24 21.87
C VAL A 31 -21.07 15.60 22.52
N GLY A 32 -21.46 16.65 21.79
CA GLY A 32 -21.93 17.91 22.35
C GLY A 32 -22.91 18.59 21.40
N MET A 33 -24.20 18.56 21.73
CA MET A 33 -25.25 19.22 20.95
C MET A 33 -26.02 20.15 21.87
N LYS A 34 -25.45 21.34 22.13
CA LYS A 34 -26.08 22.37 22.97
C LYS A 34 -27.49 22.71 22.48
N GLU A 35 -27.73 22.67 21.18
CA GLU A 35 -29.03 22.93 20.54
C GLU A 35 -30.09 21.85 20.83
N LEU A 36 -29.67 20.61 21.15
CA LEU A 36 -30.55 19.51 21.58
C LEU A 36 -30.48 19.26 23.10
N GLY A 37 -29.81 20.14 23.85
CA GLY A 37 -29.66 20.01 25.30
C GLY A 37 -28.71 18.90 25.76
N ILE A 38 -27.84 18.40 24.87
CA ILE A 38 -26.86 17.34 25.19
C ILE A 38 -25.54 17.99 25.62
N GLU A 39 -25.21 17.85 26.90
CA GLU A 39 -23.92 18.30 27.46
C GLU A 39 -22.75 17.56 26.80
N SER A 40 -21.59 18.23 26.76
CA SER A 40 -20.40 17.62 26.16
C SER A 40 -19.91 16.45 27.01
N ILE A 41 -19.93 15.23 26.47
CA ILE A 41 -19.42 14.03 27.15
C ILE A 41 -18.30 13.40 26.33
N ASP A 42 -17.18 13.12 26.99
CA ASP A 42 -16.10 12.29 26.47
C ASP A 42 -16.34 10.84 26.90
N ILE A 43 -16.79 10.03 25.94
CA ILE A 43 -17.16 8.63 26.16
C ILE A 43 -15.92 7.79 26.43
N ALA A 44 -14.83 8.06 25.72
CA ALA A 44 -13.58 7.35 25.88
C ALA A 44 -13.03 7.57 27.29
N GLN A 45 -12.95 8.82 27.74
CA GLN A 45 -12.46 9.15 29.07
C GLN A 45 -13.36 8.58 30.18
N LYS A 46 -14.68 8.52 29.97
CA LYS A 46 -15.62 8.06 30.99
C LYS A 46 -15.70 6.55 31.14
N TYR A 47 -15.64 5.80 30.05
CA TYR A 47 -15.95 4.36 30.05
C TYR A 47 -14.77 3.47 29.65
N PHE A 48 -13.78 4.01 28.94
CA PHE A 48 -12.63 3.25 28.45
C PHE A 48 -11.32 3.63 29.14
N MET A 49 -11.36 4.59 30.07
CA MET A 49 -10.19 5.01 30.84
C MET A 49 -10.49 5.06 32.34
N ASP A 50 -9.47 4.74 33.14
CA ASP A 50 -9.45 4.96 34.59
C ASP A 50 -8.10 5.56 35.01
N GLY A 51 -8.12 6.61 35.83
CA GLY A 51 -6.90 7.32 36.25
C GLY A 51 -6.04 7.83 35.08
N GLY A 52 -6.62 8.10 33.92
CA GLY A 52 -5.92 8.52 32.70
C GLY A 52 -5.26 7.39 31.90
N LYS A 53 -5.47 6.14 32.27
CA LYS A 53 -4.99 4.95 31.54
C LYS A 53 -6.14 4.21 30.88
N PRO A 54 -5.93 3.60 29.69
CA PRO A 54 -6.94 2.76 29.07
C PRO A 54 -7.21 1.51 29.92
N ILE A 55 -8.48 1.14 30.06
CA ILE A 55 -8.94 -0.11 30.71
C ILE A 55 -9.45 -1.15 29.70
N ILE A 56 -9.27 -0.86 28.40
CA ILE A 56 -9.57 -1.76 27.29
C ILE A 56 -8.29 -2.10 26.53
N ASP A 57 -8.27 -3.26 25.88
CA ASP A 57 -7.15 -3.69 25.03
C ASP A 57 -7.39 -3.46 23.55
N LEU A 58 -8.66 -3.36 23.15
CA LEU A 58 -9.13 -3.20 21.78
C LEU A 58 -10.53 -2.59 21.79
N LEU A 59 -10.86 -1.80 20.77
CA LEU A 59 -12.20 -1.25 20.56
C LEU A 59 -12.83 -1.82 19.29
N VAL A 60 -14.02 -2.43 19.41
CA VAL A 60 -14.86 -2.78 18.25
C VAL A 60 -15.91 -1.70 18.06
N SER A 61 -15.75 -0.88 17.02
CA SER A 61 -16.68 0.20 16.71
C SER A 61 -17.78 -0.28 15.75
N ARG A 62 -19.04 -0.09 16.15
CA ARG A 62 -20.21 -0.17 15.25
C ARG A 62 -20.73 1.21 14.84
N GLN A 63 -20.11 2.27 15.34
CA GLN A 63 -20.57 3.63 15.12
C GLN A 63 -20.31 4.04 13.67
N GLY A 64 -21.34 4.52 12.97
CA GLY A 64 -21.15 5.20 11.69
C GLY A 64 -20.54 6.58 11.85
N PHE A 65 -20.09 7.15 10.74
CA PHE A 65 -19.40 8.44 10.66
C PHE A 65 -18.00 8.40 11.29
N TYR A 66 -17.42 9.58 11.51
CA TYR A 66 -16.16 9.74 12.22
C TYR A 66 -16.28 9.22 13.66
N LEU A 67 -15.23 8.53 14.12
CA LEU A 67 -15.07 8.10 15.51
C LEU A 67 -14.87 9.31 16.42
N VAL A 68 -14.14 10.30 15.91
CA VAL A 68 -13.81 11.54 16.59
C VAL A 68 -14.66 12.68 16.03
N SER A 69 -15.26 13.48 16.91
CA SER A 69 -16.15 14.58 16.50
C SER A 69 -15.37 15.71 15.84
N ARG A 70 -15.89 16.23 14.72
CA ARG A 70 -15.25 17.28 13.92
C ARG A 70 -16.19 18.45 13.67
N THR A 71 -15.65 19.63 13.35
CA THR A 71 -16.43 20.76 12.84
C THR A 71 -17.09 20.37 11.50
N ILE A 72 -18.39 20.66 11.36
CA ILE A 72 -19.16 20.35 10.15
C ILE A 72 -18.52 21.04 8.93
N GLY A 73 -18.15 20.26 7.92
CA GLY A 73 -17.57 20.76 6.66
C GLY A 73 -16.06 20.55 6.51
N GLU A 74 -15.37 20.10 7.56
CA GLU A 74 -13.94 19.80 7.53
C GLU A 74 -13.69 18.28 7.45
N TRP A 75 -12.91 17.84 6.45
CA TRP A 75 -12.53 16.43 6.24
C TRP A 75 -11.37 15.97 7.13
N VAL A 76 -10.71 16.91 7.79
CA VAL A 76 -9.62 16.69 8.76
C VAL A 76 -9.96 17.57 9.95
N ASP A 77 -9.87 17.04 11.16
CA ASP A 77 -9.96 17.87 12.36
C ASP A 77 -8.70 18.74 12.44
N PRO A 78 -8.77 20.07 12.30
CA PRO A 78 -7.62 20.94 12.48
C PRO A 78 -7.22 21.03 13.96
N THR A 79 -8.03 20.50 14.87
CA THR A 79 -7.76 20.48 16.31
C THR A 79 -7.13 19.14 16.70
N THR A 80 -6.07 19.22 17.51
CA THR A 80 -5.33 18.04 18.01
C THR A 80 -6.10 17.26 19.08
N GLU A 81 -7.21 17.79 19.61
CA GLU A 81 -7.94 17.20 20.73
C GLU A 81 -8.50 15.81 20.41
N GLY A 82 -8.97 15.64 19.17
CA GLY A 82 -9.54 14.39 18.71
C GLY A 82 -8.51 13.27 18.46
N MET A 83 -7.32 13.64 18.00
CA MET A 83 -6.20 12.70 17.87
C MET A 83 -5.61 12.36 19.24
N ASP A 84 -5.53 13.34 20.16
CA ASP A 84 -5.03 13.14 21.53
C ASP A 84 -5.79 12.03 22.27
N ILE A 85 -7.12 11.95 22.14
CA ILE A 85 -7.88 10.88 22.81
C ILE A 85 -7.58 9.49 22.24
N LEU A 86 -7.39 9.35 20.92
CA LEU A 86 -7.03 8.08 20.30
C LEU A 86 -5.59 7.68 20.66
N GLU A 87 -4.66 8.63 20.70
CA GLU A 87 -3.27 8.41 21.15
C GLU A 87 -3.22 8.02 22.63
N ARG A 88 -4.06 8.61 23.47
CA ARG A 88 -4.16 8.25 24.90
C ARG A 88 -4.80 6.89 25.13
N LEU A 89 -5.78 6.51 24.30
CA LEU A 89 -6.35 5.17 24.33
C LEU A 89 -5.32 4.12 23.87
N ASN A 90 -4.57 4.41 22.80
CA ASN A 90 -3.51 3.58 22.24
C ASN A 90 -3.89 2.09 22.08
N VAL A 91 -5.08 1.83 21.53
CA VAL A 91 -5.57 0.48 21.24
C VAL A 91 -6.00 0.35 19.78
N PRO A 92 -5.94 -0.86 19.19
CA PRO A 92 -6.54 -1.10 17.89
C PRO A 92 -8.03 -0.80 17.90
N VAL A 93 -8.52 -0.15 16.84
CA VAL A 93 -9.96 0.10 16.65
C VAL A 93 -10.43 -0.62 15.38
N ILE A 94 -11.24 -1.67 15.55
CA ILE A 94 -11.77 -2.50 14.46
C ILE A 94 -13.19 -2.08 14.13
N LYS A 95 -13.52 -1.99 12.83
CA LYS A 95 -14.85 -1.61 12.36
C LYS A 95 -15.75 -2.82 12.13
N ALA A 96 -16.79 -2.94 12.95
CA ALA A 96 -17.91 -3.86 12.75
C ALA A 96 -19.01 -3.16 11.91
N VAL A 97 -19.13 -3.58 10.65
CA VAL A 97 -20.03 -3.01 9.64
C VAL A 97 -21.38 -3.72 9.64
N THR A 98 -22.46 -2.98 9.48
CA THR A 98 -23.80 -3.52 9.23
C THR A 98 -24.42 -2.73 8.07
N PRO A 99 -24.57 -3.31 6.86
CA PRO A 99 -25.12 -2.59 5.71
C PRO A 99 -26.51 -2.04 5.99
N TYR A 100 -26.75 -0.79 5.62
CA TYR A 100 -28.02 -0.11 5.88
C TYR A 100 -29.18 -0.68 5.07
N TYR A 101 -28.94 -1.05 3.81
CA TYR A 101 -30.01 -1.37 2.85
C TYR A 101 -29.82 -2.72 2.14
N LYS A 102 -29.09 -3.64 2.75
CA LYS A 102 -28.93 -4.99 2.22
C LYS A 102 -29.32 -6.03 3.25
N THR A 103 -30.08 -7.01 2.81
CA THR A 103 -30.27 -8.30 3.47
C THR A 103 -29.00 -9.15 3.41
N ILE A 104 -28.96 -10.20 4.24
CA ILE A 104 -27.86 -11.17 4.22
C ILE A 104 -27.71 -11.75 2.81
N GLU A 105 -28.80 -12.11 2.16
CA GLU A 105 -28.78 -12.71 0.82
C GLU A 105 -28.30 -11.73 -0.24
N GLU A 106 -28.81 -10.49 -0.24
CA GLU A 106 -28.36 -9.44 -1.16
C GLU A 106 -26.86 -9.13 -0.98
N TRP A 107 -26.38 -9.10 0.27
CA TRP A 107 -24.95 -8.93 0.55
C TRP A 107 -24.15 -10.12 0.03
N ARG A 108 -24.57 -11.38 0.27
CA ARG A 108 -23.90 -12.59 -0.23
C ARG A 108 -23.78 -12.61 -1.76
N GLN A 109 -24.83 -12.23 -2.47
CA GLN A 109 -24.85 -12.23 -3.94
C GLN A 109 -24.14 -11.01 -4.57
N SER A 110 -23.93 -9.93 -3.81
CA SER A 110 -23.35 -8.69 -4.34
C SER A 110 -21.84 -8.80 -4.63
N SER A 111 -21.41 -8.45 -5.83
CA SER A 111 -19.99 -8.28 -6.19
C SER A 111 -19.37 -7.02 -5.58
N GLU A 112 -20.18 -6.00 -5.29
CA GLU A 112 -19.73 -4.79 -4.59
C GLU A 112 -19.50 -5.06 -3.09
N GLY A 113 -20.33 -5.95 -2.52
CA GLY A 113 -20.38 -6.25 -1.09
C GLY A 113 -21.35 -5.32 -0.37
N ILE A 114 -20.88 -4.29 0.31
CA ILE A 114 -21.76 -3.31 1.00
C ILE A 114 -22.31 -2.22 0.05
N ASP A 115 -23.33 -1.48 0.48
CA ASP A 115 -23.89 -0.36 -0.30
C ASP A 115 -23.04 0.93 -0.20
N ALA A 116 -23.31 1.90 -1.07
CA ALA A 116 -22.53 3.14 -1.15
C ALA A 116 -22.65 4.01 0.11
N LEU A 117 -23.83 4.04 0.75
CA LEU A 117 -24.02 4.82 1.97
C LEU A 117 -23.23 4.18 3.12
N THR A 118 -23.32 2.86 3.27
CA THR A 118 -22.50 2.11 4.24
C THR A 118 -21.01 2.31 3.94
N THR A 119 -20.59 2.28 2.68
CA THR A 119 -19.17 2.53 2.34
C THR A 119 -18.72 3.93 2.78
N ALA A 120 -19.54 4.96 2.57
CA ALA A 120 -19.20 6.32 2.96
C ALA A 120 -19.15 6.50 4.48
N MET A 121 -20.21 6.07 5.18
CA MET A 121 -20.39 6.34 6.62
C MET A 121 -19.67 5.34 7.50
N ASP A 122 -19.64 4.06 7.13
CA ASP A 122 -19.11 2.97 7.94
C ASP A 122 -17.69 2.55 7.55
N VAL A 123 -17.13 3.06 6.44
CA VAL A 123 -15.77 2.70 6.03
C VAL A 123 -14.92 3.93 5.78
N MET A 124 -15.30 4.79 4.82
CA MET A 124 -14.49 5.94 4.41
C MET A 124 -14.24 6.94 5.54
N MET A 125 -15.29 7.36 6.26
CA MET A 125 -15.13 8.32 7.36
C MET A 125 -14.29 7.74 8.52
N PRO A 126 -14.57 6.52 9.04
CA PRO A 126 -13.71 5.88 10.04
C PRO A 126 -12.26 5.65 9.60
N GLU A 127 -12.00 5.39 8.32
CA GLU A 127 -10.64 5.21 7.81
C GLU A 127 -9.75 6.45 8.01
N VAL A 128 -10.35 7.65 8.02
CA VAL A 128 -9.64 8.91 8.29
C VAL A 128 -9.23 9.02 9.76
N ASP A 129 -9.97 8.39 10.67
CA ASP A 129 -9.65 8.33 12.11
C ASP A 129 -8.73 7.14 12.44
N GLY A 130 -8.17 6.45 11.44
CA GLY A 130 -7.28 5.31 11.65
C GLY A 130 -8.01 4.00 12.03
N VAL A 131 -9.34 3.94 11.90
CA VAL A 131 -10.09 2.70 12.14
C VAL A 131 -9.74 1.66 11.06
N ILE A 132 -9.51 0.43 11.49
CA ILE A 132 -9.04 -0.67 10.65
C ILE A 132 -10.12 -1.74 10.45
N GLU A 133 -9.90 -2.58 9.44
CA GLU A 133 -10.61 -3.84 9.21
C GLU A 133 -12.15 -3.72 9.15
N PRO A 134 -12.72 -3.17 8.06
CA PRO A 134 -14.18 -3.08 7.90
C PRO A 134 -14.80 -4.46 7.62
N ILE A 135 -15.23 -5.16 8.67
CA ILE A 135 -15.80 -6.51 8.61
C ILE A 135 -17.31 -6.45 8.79
N VAL A 136 -18.05 -7.07 7.88
CA VAL A 136 -19.52 -7.13 7.93
C VAL A 136 -19.96 -8.14 8.97
N VAL A 137 -20.65 -7.73 10.04
CA VAL A 137 -21.09 -8.62 11.14
C VAL A 137 -22.59 -8.86 11.19
N GLY A 138 -23.35 -8.16 10.36
CA GLY A 138 -24.79 -8.28 10.29
C GLY A 138 -25.34 -7.60 9.05
N ALA A 139 -26.63 -7.72 8.81
CA ALA A 139 -27.33 -7.11 7.68
C ALA A 139 -28.76 -6.70 8.06
N SER A 140 -29.40 -5.90 7.22
CA SER A 140 -30.77 -5.42 7.44
C SER A 140 -31.79 -6.43 6.91
N GLU A 141 -32.72 -6.87 7.74
CA GLU A 141 -33.86 -7.71 7.36
C GLU A 141 -35.16 -6.91 7.46
N LYS A 142 -35.98 -6.98 6.40
CA LYS A 142 -37.30 -6.34 6.37
C LYS A 142 -38.31 -7.26 7.04
N ILE A 143 -38.85 -6.80 8.16
CA ILE A 143 -39.89 -7.52 8.89
C ILE A 143 -41.23 -6.84 8.61
N GLU A 144 -42.18 -7.61 8.09
CA GLU A 144 -43.58 -7.22 8.04
C GLU A 144 -44.23 -7.55 9.38
N GLU A 145 -44.67 -6.51 10.10
CA GLU A 145 -45.35 -6.68 11.37
C GLU A 145 -46.85 -6.38 11.19
N ALA A 146 -47.62 -7.46 11.11
CA ALA A 146 -49.06 -7.41 10.90
C ALA A 146 -49.79 -6.61 11.99
N THR A 147 -49.25 -6.56 13.22
CA THR A 147 -49.88 -5.81 14.32
C THR A 147 -49.70 -4.29 14.24
N VAL A 148 -48.66 -3.82 13.53
CA VAL A 148 -48.38 -2.39 13.34
C VAL A 148 -48.76 -1.91 11.93
N GLY A 149 -49.13 -2.85 11.04
CA GLY A 149 -49.58 -2.56 9.68
C GLY A 149 -48.49 -1.98 8.79
N GLY A 150 -47.22 -2.29 9.08
CA GLY A 150 -46.07 -1.73 8.38
C GLY A 150 -44.86 -2.66 8.34
N THR A 151 -43.87 -2.23 7.56
CA THR A 151 -42.57 -2.91 7.44
C THR A 151 -41.52 -2.08 8.16
N PHE A 152 -40.66 -2.73 8.94
CA PHE A 152 -39.49 -2.08 9.52
C PHE A 152 -38.23 -2.93 9.32
N ASP A 153 -37.08 -2.28 9.38
CA ASP A 153 -35.77 -2.92 9.25
C ASP A 153 -35.27 -3.35 10.63
N LYS A 154 -34.88 -4.62 10.75
CA LYS A 154 -34.20 -5.20 11.92
C LYS A 154 -32.80 -5.66 11.53
N ARG A 155 -31.81 -5.54 12.40
CA ARG A 155 -30.44 -5.98 12.10
C ARG A 155 -30.25 -7.41 12.61
N GLU A 156 -29.94 -8.34 11.71
CA GLU A 156 -29.62 -9.72 12.05
C GLU A 156 -28.11 -9.98 11.96
N PRO A 157 -27.52 -10.75 12.90
CA PRO A 157 -26.10 -11.09 12.87
C PRO A 157 -25.79 -12.10 11.76
N ILE A 158 -24.57 -12.01 11.21
CA ILE A 158 -23.99 -13.02 10.34
C ILE A 158 -22.95 -13.76 11.17
N GLU A 159 -23.36 -14.87 11.77
CA GLU A 159 -22.59 -15.55 12.83
C GLU A 159 -21.16 -15.91 12.39
N GLU A 160 -20.94 -16.41 11.17
CA GLU A 160 -19.60 -16.75 10.71
C GLU A 160 -18.68 -15.52 10.58
N GLN A 161 -19.23 -14.33 10.34
CA GLN A 161 -18.45 -13.10 10.29
C GLN A 161 -18.24 -12.48 11.67
N VAL A 162 -19.22 -12.63 12.57
CA VAL A 162 -19.04 -12.28 13.98
C VAL A 162 -17.87 -13.08 14.56
N GLU A 163 -17.85 -14.39 14.35
CA GLU A 163 -16.74 -15.25 14.79
C GLU A 163 -15.41 -14.83 14.15
N PHE A 164 -15.40 -14.53 12.85
CA PHE A 164 -14.21 -14.07 12.15
C PHE A 164 -13.66 -12.74 12.69
N LEU A 165 -14.52 -11.74 12.91
CA LEU A 165 -14.13 -10.46 13.52
C LEU A 165 -13.52 -10.69 14.90
N VAL A 166 -14.17 -11.51 15.72
CA VAL A 166 -13.71 -11.75 17.09
C VAL A 166 -12.39 -12.53 17.11
N ASP A 167 -12.18 -13.49 16.20
CA ASP A 167 -10.88 -14.17 16.06
C ASP A 167 -9.76 -13.19 15.73
N ARG A 168 -10.00 -12.21 14.85
CA ARG A 168 -9.04 -11.13 14.55
C ARG A 168 -8.80 -10.24 15.77
N CYS A 169 -9.84 -9.89 16.52
CA CYS A 169 -9.70 -9.15 17.78
C CYS A 169 -8.80 -9.90 18.77
N MET A 170 -8.98 -11.22 18.92
CA MET A 170 -8.16 -12.01 19.84
C MET A 170 -6.69 -12.04 19.42
N LYS A 171 -6.40 -12.03 18.12
CA LYS A 171 -5.02 -11.99 17.63
C LYS A 171 -4.36 -10.63 17.90
N TRP A 172 -5.09 -9.53 17.76
CA TRP A 172 -4.60 -8.20 18.15
C TRP A 172 -4.33 -8.09 19.65
N ILE A 173 -5.25 -8.57 20.49
CA ILE A 173 -5.07 -8.60 21.95
C ILE A 173 -3.85 -9.45 22.31
N ARG A 174 -3.75 -10.66 21.74
CA ARG A 174 -2.58 -11.53 21.93
C ARG A 174 -1.27 -10.85 21.52
N LEU A 175 -1.25 -10.12 20.40
CA LEU A 175 -0.05 -9.43 19.92
C LEU A 175 0.40 -8.34 20.90
N LYS A 176 -0.53 -7.68 21.59
CA LYS A 176 -0.24 -6.71 22.66
C LYS A 176 0.36 -7.40 23.89
N ASP A 177 -0.19 -8.54 24.29
CA ASP A 177 0.17 -9.22 25.54
C ASP A 177 1.49 -10.01 25.48
N LEU A 178 1.89 -10.46 24.30
CA LEU A 178 3.12 -11.23 24.15
C LEU A 178 4.37 -10.39 24.40
N PRO A 179 5.40 -10.93 25.10
CA PRO A 179 6.71 -10.31 25.13
C PRO A 179 7.36 -10.38 23.74
N ASN A 180 8.20 -9.39 23.40
CA ASN A 180 8.80 -9.29 22.06
C ASN A 180 9.57 -10.55 21.64
N GLU A 181 10.26 -11.21 22.58
CA GLU A 181 11.03 -12.43 22.31
C GLU A 181 10.16 -13.62 21.85
N GLU A 182 8.88 -13.66 22.25
CA GLU A 182 7.93 -14.72 21.88
C GLU A 182 7.14 -14.42 20.59
N LYS A 183 7.14 -13.16 20.13
CA LYS A 183 6.34 -12.74 18.97
C LYS A 183 6.86 -13.38 17.68
N LYS A 184 5.97 -14.03 16.94
CA LYS A 184 6.27 -14.59 15.63
C LYS A 184 5.79 -13.70 14.51
N VAL A 185 6.71 -13.26 13.66
CA VAL A 185 6.43 -12.30 12.57
C VAL A 185 6.70 -12.95 11.22
N ALA A 186 5.72 -12.87 10.33
CA ALA A 186 5.87 -13.30 8.95
C ALA A 186 5.98 -12.08 8.02
N PHE A 187 7.14 -11.89 7.40
CA PHE A 187 7.37 -10.89 6.37
C PHE A 187 7.14 -11.48 4.98
N VAL A 188 6.34 -10.78 4.18
CA VAL A 188 6.02 -11.16 2.80
C VAL A 188 6.52 -10.08 1.84
N LEU A 189 7.58 -10.39 1.09
CA LEU A 189 8.10 -9.53 0.03
C LEU A 189 7.34 -9.76 -1.27
N HIS A 190 7.11 -8.71 -2.05
CA HIS A 190 6.41 -8.83 -3.32
C HIS A 190 7.32 -9.30 -4.46
N ASN A 191 6.67 -9.83 -5.49
CA ASN A 191 7.26 -10.15 -6.78
C ASN A 191 6.27 -9.86 -7.90
N ASN A 192 6.70 -9.94 -9.16
CA ASN A 192 5.77 -9.85 -10.29
C ASN A 192 5.27 -11.27 -10.67
N PRO A 193 3.95 -11.53 -10.68
CA PRO A 193 3.39 -12.86 -10.92
C PRO A 193 3.66 -13.34 -12.36
N CYS A 194 3.82 -12.43 -13.31
CA CYS A 194 4.05 -12.71 -14.72
C CYS A 194 5.53 -12.67 -15.13
N ALA A 195 6.43 -12.31 -14.22
CA ALA A 195 7.87 -12.34 -14.44
C ALA A 195 8.55 -13.50 -13.69
N SER A 196 9.86 -13.63 -13.88
CA SER A 196 10.67 -14.48 -13.01
C SER A 196 10.68 -13.89 -11.60
N ALA A 197 10.35 -14.70 -10.60
CA ALA A 197 10.43 -14.25 -9.20
C ALA A 197 11.87 -13.85 -8.83
N GLU A 198 12.89 -14.51 -9.40
CA GLU A 198 14.31 -14.19 -9.15
C GLU A 198 14.66 -12.77 -9.59
N ALA A 199 14.06 -12.28 -10.68
CA ALA A 199 14.31 -10.94 -11.19
C ALA A 199 13.48 -9.85 -10.47
N THR A 200 12.52 -10.25 -9.64
CA THR A 200 11.52 -9.32 -9.07
C THR A 200 11.37 -9.48 -7.55
N VAL A 201 12.35 -10.10 -6.89
CA VAL A 201 12.38 -10.23 -5.42
C VAL A 201 12.33 -8.84 -4.77
N GLY A 202 11.35 -8.63 -3.89
CA GLY A 202 11.26 -7.38 -3.13
C GLY A 202 10.84 -6.19 -3.98
N MET A 203 10.00 -6.38 -5.00
CA MET A 203 9.40 -5.24 -5.71
C MET A 203 8.67 -4.33 -4.71
N GLY A 204 8.92 -3.02 -4.77
CA GLY A 204 8.24 -2.03 -3.96
C GLY A 204 8.32 -0.66 -4.63
N PHE A 205 7.18 0.01 -4.80
CA PHE A 205 7.09 1.27 -5.51
C PHE A 205 7.83 2.39 -4.76
N GLY A 206 9.06 2.68 -5.19
CA GLY A 206 9.89 3.70 -4.58
C GLY A 206 10.51 3.30 -3.24
N LEU A 207 10.52 2.01 -2.89
CA LEU A 207 11.12 1.51 -1.65
C LEU A 207 12.25 0.53 -1.96
N ASP A 208 13.40 0.72 -1.33
CA ASP A 208 14.44 -0.32 -1.25
C ASP A 208 14.01 -1.32 -0.18
N THR A 209 13.23 -2.31 -0.60
CA THR A 209 12.62 -3.29 0.30
C THR A 209 13.67 -4.17 1.01
N ILE A 210 14.78 -4.46 0.34
CA ILE A 210 15.82 -5.36 0.88
C ILE A 210 16.61 -4.64 1.96
N GLU A 211 17.05 -3.40 1.72
CA GLU A 211 17.69 -2.58 2.74
C GLU A 211 16.74 -2.26 3.88
N SER A 212 15.48 -1.94 3.58
CA SER A 212 14.45 -1.72 4.60
C SER A 212 14.25 -2.97 5.46
N MET A 213 14.21 -4.16 4.86
CA MET A 213 14.06 -5.42 5.59
C MET A 213 15.24 -5.68 6.54
N VAL A 214 16.48 -5.47 6.08
CA VAL A 214 17.66 -5.62 6.96
C VAL A 214 17.57 -4.65 8.14
N ARG A 215 17.25 -3.39 7.92
CA ARG A 215 17.08 -2.40 9.00
C ARG A 215 15.96 -2.79 9.98
N ILE A 216 14.83 -3.29 9.47
CA ILE A 216 13.73 -3.79 10.31
C ILE A 216 14.22 -4.94 11.18
N LEU A 217 14.93 -5.93 10.61
CA LEU A 217 15.44 -7.07 11.36
C LEU A 217 16.43 -6.67 12.46
N HIS A 218 17.36 -5.76 12.16
CA HIS A 218 18.31 -5.24 13.15
C HIS A 218 17.58 -4.43 14.23
N LYS A 219 16.60 -3.59 13.86
CA LYS A 219 15.81 -2.85 14.84
C LYS A 219 14.99 -3.78 15.73
N MET A 220 14.39 -4.83 15.16
CA MET A 220 13.68 -5.86 15.95
C MET A 220 14.63 -6.58 16.92
N LYS A 221 15.88 -6.85 16.52
CA LYS A 221 16.89 -7.41 17.42
C LYS A 221 17.16 -6.49 18.62
N GLU A 222 17.30 -5.20 18.38
CA GLU A 222 17.50 -4.18 19.43
C GLU A 222 16.31 -4.10 20.39
N GLU A 223 15.09 -4.21 19.86
CA GLU A 223 13.84 -4.20 20.63
C GLU A 223 13.53 -5.54 21.34
N GLY A 224 14.44 -6.51 21.27
CA GLY A 224 14.36 -7.77 22.01
C GLY A 224 13.53 -8.87 21.35
N TYR A 225 13.29 -8.81 20.05
CA TYR A 225 12.67 -9.91 19.31
C TYR A 225 13.68 -11.05 19.07
N ASP A 226 13.21 -12.31 19.09
CA ASP A 226 14.03 -13.44 18.63
C ASP A 226 14.09 -13.43 17.11
N VAL A 227 15.15 -12.84 16.57
CA VAL A 227 15.44 -12.80 15.14
C VAL A 227 16.54 -13.79 14.74
N GLY A 228 17.07 -14.61 15.64
CA GLY A 228 18.17 -15.55 15.34
C GLY A 228 19.36 -14.90 14.61
N ASN A 229 19.90 -15.61 13.60
CA ASN A 229 21.02 -15.15 12.77
C ASN A 229 20.53 -14.39 11.52
N ILE A 230 20.33 -13.09 11.67
CA ILE A 230 19.93 -12.19 10.57
C ILE A 230 21.14 -11.77 9.70
N PRO A 231 20.91 -11.41 8.42
CA PRO A 231 21.96 -10.85 7.57
C PRO A 231 22.40 -9.46 8.03
N GLU A 232 23.68 -9.14 7.83
CA GLU A 232 24.27 -7.85 8.21
C GLU A 232 24.04 -6.76 7.14
N THR A 233 23.83 -7.16 5.88
CA THR A 233 23.68 -6.22 4.76
C THR A 233 22.56 -6.64 3.81
N SER A 234 21.99 -5.67 3.10
CA SER A 234 21.01 -5.91 2.02
C SER A 234 21.54 -6.89 0.96
N LYS A 235 22.82 -6.77 0.61
CA LYS A 235 23.50 -7.69 -0.31
C LYS A 235 23.49 -9.14 0.21
N GLU A 236 23.84 -9.35 1.48
CA GLU A 236 23.81 -10.69 2.08
C GLU A 236 22.39 -11.28 2.10
N LEU A 237 21.38 -10.45 2.38
CA LEU A 237 19.99 -10.90 2.37
C LEU A 237 19.56 -11.37 0.96
N ILE A 238 19.77 -10.55 -0.07
CA ILE A 238 19.37 -10.92 -1.44
C ILE A 238 20.18 -12.11 -1.96
N ASP A 239 21.49 -12.16 -1.70
CA ASP A 239 22.36 -13.27 -2.07
C ASP A 239 21.90 -14.58 -1.37
N THR A 240 21.44 -14.51 -0.12
CA THR A 240 20.89 -15.66 0.60
C THR A 240 19.59 -16.14 -0.01
N ILE A 241 18.66 -15.23 -0.33
CA ILE A 241 17.38 -15.57 -0.98
C ILE A 241 17.64 -16.29 -2.31
N LEU A 242 18.51 -15.72 -3.16
CA LEU A 242 18.78 -16.24 -4.50
C LEU A 242 19.61 -17.54 -4.47
N SER A 243 20.64 -17.63 -3.63
CA SER A 243 21.50 -18.81 -3.54
C SER A 243 20.76 -20.04 -2.99
N ARG A 244 19.86 -19.82 -2.01
CA ARG A 244 19.01 -20.88 -1.46
C ARG A 244 17.78 -21.17 -2.31
N LYS A 245 17.48 -20.33 -3.30
CA LYS A 245 16.23 -20.37 -4.07
C LYS A 245 15.00 -20.29 -3.15
N ALA A 246 15.06 -19.44 -2.13
CA ALA A 246 13.98 -19.23 -1.14
C ALA A 246 12.83 -18.39 -1.74
N ILE A 247 12.32 -18.82 -2.88
CA ILE A 247 11.36 -18.09 -3.72
C ILE A 247 10.22 -19.02 -4.14
N SER A 248 9.02 -18.47 -4.24
CA SER A 248 7.83 -19.17 -4.73
C SER A 248 7.78 -19.17 -6.26
N GLU A 249 8.77 -19.81 -6.90
CA GLU A 249 8.90 -19.93 -8.36
C GLU A 249 9.03 -21.39 -8.77
N PHE A 250 8.02 -21.91 -9.48
CA PHE A 250 8.03 -23.29 -9.97
C PHE A 250 7.95 -23.38 -11.50
N ARG A 251 8.03 -22.23 -12.18
CA ARG A 251 8.10 -22.13 -13.65
C ARG A 251 9.52 -22.32 -14.15
N TRP A 252 10.46 -21.58 -13.56
CA TRP A 252 11.86 -21.50 -13.98
C TRP A 252 12.80 -22.28 -13.06
N THR A 253 12.40 -22.43 -11.79
CA THR A 253 13.18 -23.10 -10.76
C THR A 253 12.48 -24.41 -10.40
N PRO A 254 13.10 -25.57 -10.64
CA PRO A 254 12.52 -26.84 -10.23
C PRO A 254 12.30 -26.88 -8.72
N ILE A 255 11.15 -27.41 -8.28
CA ILE A 255 10.81 -27.52 -6.84
C ILE A 255 11.90 -28.29 -6.07
N SER A 256 12.45 -29.35 -6.67
CA SER A 256 13.56 -30.13 -6.08
C SER A 256 14.82 -29.30 -5.86
N GLU A 257 15.06 -28.27 -6.68
CA GLU A 257 16.18 -27.36 -6.50
C GLU A 257 15.98 -26.45 -5.28
N VAL A 258 14.77 -25.92 -5.07
CA VAL A 258 14.41 -25.13 -3.87
C VAL A 258 14.70 -25.93 -2.60
N VAL A 259 14.30 -27.21 -2.57
CA VAL A 259 14.56 -28.10 -1.43
C VAL A 259 16.05 -28.35 -1.26
N ARG A 260 16.75 -28.77 -2.34
CA ARG A 260 18.19 -29.09 -2.31
C ARG A 260 19.06 -27.91 -1.89
N LYS A 261 18.69 -26.69 -2.28
CA LYS A 261 19.41 -25.44 -1.97
C LYS A 261 19.06 -24.87 -0.59
N GLY A 262 18.11 -25.49 0.13
CA GLY A 262 17.72 -25.06 1.47
C GLY A 262 16.81 -23.83 1.50
N GLY A 263 16.10 -23.56 0.40
CA GLY A 263 15.10 -22.49 0.30
C GLY A 263 13.71 -22.90 0.80
N ALA A 264 13.50 -24.17 1.10
CA ALA A 264 12.27 -24.68 1.71
C ALA A 264 12.29 -24.44 3.22
N ALA A 265 11.53 -23.46 3.70
CA ALA A 265 11.33 -23.20 5.13
C ALA A 265 10.55 -24.34 5.79
N ALA A 266 9.63 -24.98 5.07
CA ALA A 266 8.91 -26.16 5.53
C ALA A 266 8.50 -27.06 4.36
N LEU A 267 8.20 -28.32 4.68
CA LEU A 267 7.56 -29.28 3.81
C LEU A 267 6.23 -29.66 4.46
N LEU A 268 5.13 -29.08 3.97
CA LEU A 268 3.79 -29.29 4.50
C LEU A 268 3.20 -30.60 3.96
N PRO A 269 2.83 -31.58 4.80
CA PRO A 269 2.16 -32.80 4.34
C PRO A 269 0.88 -32.48 3.56
N ARG A 270 0.67 -33.13 2.42
CA ARG A 270 -0.54 -32.93 1.59
C ARG A 270 -1.82 -33.14 2.38
N GLU A 271 -1.87 -34.18 3.23
CA GLU A 271 -3.01 -34.49 4.10
C GLU A 271 -3.41 -33.30 4.99
N LYS A 272 -2.44 -32.58 5.56
CA LYS A 272 -2.74 -31.36 6.35
C LYS A 272 -3.38 -30.29 5.48
N TYR A 273 -2.82 -30.05 4.29
CA TYR A 273 -3.40 -29.09 3.35
C TYR A 273 -4.82 -29.48 2.92
N LEU A 274 -5.08 -30.76 2.66
CA LEU A 274 -6.42 -31.26 2.33
C LEU A 274 -7.42 -31.03 3.46
N SER A 275 -7.00 -31.20 4.72
CA SER A 275 -7.87 -30.87 5.85
C SER A 275 -8.29 -29.40 5.84
N TRP A 276 -7.37 -28.47 5.59
CA TRP A 276 -7.67 -27.04 5.52
C TRP A 276 -8.46 -26.67 4.26
N PHE A 277 -8.19 -27.33 3.14
CA PHE A 277 -8.91 -27.12 1.89
C PHE A 277 -10.37 -27.56 2.04
N SER A 278 -10.64 -28.61 2.81
CA SER A 278 -12.00 -29.11 3.07
C SER A 278 -12.89 -28.12 3.83
N GLU A 279 -12.30 -27.22 4.62
CA GLU A 279 -12.99 -26.16 5.38
C GLU A 279 -13.52 -25.03 4.49
N LEU A 280 -13.03 -24.91 3.25
CA LEU A 280 -13.51 -23.88 2.32
C LEU A 280 -14.94 -24.17 1.85
N PRO A 281 -15.74 -23.13 1.56
CA PRO A 281 -17.06 -23.30 0.95
C PRO A 281 -16.98 -24.12 -0.34
N ASP A 282 -17.98 -24.96 -0.61
CA ASP A 282 -17.99 -25.88 -1.74
C ASP A 282 -17.78 -25.19 -3.09
N LYS A 283 -18.42 -24.03 -3.28
CA LYS A 283 -18.24 -23.19 -4.45
C LYS A 283 -16.78 -22.80 -4.68
N ILE A 284 -16.08 -22.39 -3.62
CA ILE A 284 -14.67 -21.99 -3.68
C ILE A 284 -13.77 -23.19 -3.97
N LYS A 285 -14.05 -24.34 -3.35
CA LYS A 285 -13.31 -25.57 -3.67
C LYS A 285 -13.45 -25.93 -5.15
N GLN A 286 -14.67 -25.89 -5.68
CA GLN A 286 -14.95 -26.17 -7.09
C GLN A 286 -14.22 -25.20 -8.02
N GLU A 287 -14.31 -23.89 -7.79
CA GLU A 287 -13.60 -22.88 -8.59
C GLU A 287 -12.08 -23.14 -8.64
N ILE A 288 -11.48 -23.46 -7.49
CA ILE A 288 -10.04 -23.77 -7.41
C ILE A 288 -9.73 -25.09 -8.14
N ILE A 289 -10.51 -26.15 -7.93
CA ILE A 289 -10.31 -27.46 -8.57
C ILE A 289 -10.40 -27.35 -10.09
N GLU A 290 -11.44 -26.68 -10.60
CA GLU A 290 -11.61 -26.43 -12.04
C GLU A 290 -10.44 -25.62 -12.61
N THR A 291 -9.86 -24.73 -11.80
CA THR A 291 -8.77 -23.87 -12.25
C THR A 291 -7.40 -24.55 -12.19
N TRP A 292 -7.13 -25.25 -11.08
CA TRP A 292 -5.79 -25.66 -10.64
C TRP A 292 -5.63 -27.17 -10.47
N GLY A 293 -6.68 -27.95 -10.73
CA GLY A 293 -6.73 -29.41 -10.55
C GLY A 293 -7.15 -29.82 -9.15
N ASP A 294 -7.48 -31.10 -8.96
CA ASP A 294 -7.90 -31.62 -7.65
C ASP A 294 -6.67 -31.91 -6.76
N PRO A 295 -6.54 -31.29 -5.57
CA PRO A 295 -5.41 -31.55 -4.71
C PRO A 295 -5.41 -32.97 -4.10
N ASP A 296 -6.54 -33.69 -4.13
CA ASP A 296 -6.66 -35.05 -3.58
C ASP A 296 -6.36 -36.15 -4.60
N THR A 297 -6.03 -35.82 -5.86
CA THR A 297 -5.68 -36.80 -6.89
C THR A 297 -4.61 -37.80 -6.42
N ASP A 298 -4.80 -39.09 -6.70
CA ASP A 298 -3.79 -40.13 -6.48
C ASP A 298 -2.72 -40.06 -7.57
N PHE A 299 -1.72 -39.21 -7.37
CA PHE A 299 -0.62 -38.97 -8.32
C PHE A 299 0.26 -40.21 -8.58
N SER A 300 0.10 -41.30 -7.81
CA SER A 300 0.80 -42.57 -8.07
C SER A 300 0.13 -43.38 -9.18
N LYS A 301 -1.18 -43.20 -9.36
CA LYS A 301 -2.01 -43.92 -10.33
C LYS A 301 -2.41 -43.05 -11.51
N GLU A 302 -2.65 -41.77 -11.27
CA GLU A 302 -3.13 -40.83 -12.27
C GLU A 302 -2.00 -39.91 -12.77
N GLN A 303 -1.72 -39.99 -14.07
CA GLN A 303 -0.73 -39.16 -14.76
C GLN A 303 -1.38 -38.29 -15.87
N SER A 304 -2.67 -37.98 -15.73
CA SER A 304 -3.39 -37.07 -16.62
C SER A 304 -2.73 -35.68 -16.63
N GLU A 305 -3.02 -34.87 -17.65
CA GLU A 305 -2.55 -33.48 -17.64
C GLU A 305 -3.09 -32.71 -16.43
N ASP A 306 -4.32 -33.00 -16.00
CA ASP A 306 -4.97 -32.38 -14.84
C ASP A 306 -4.29 -32.78 -13.52
N ALA A 307 -3.91 -34.05 -13.37
CA ALA A 307 -3.14 -34.53 -12.22
C ALA A 307 -1.75 -33.88 -12.15
N ASN A 308 -1.05 -33.78 -13.29
CA ASN A 308 0.23 -33.08 -13.35
C ASN A 308 0.08 -31.58 -13.03
N TRP A 309 -1.04 -30.99 -13.43
CA TRP A 309 -1.37 -29.60 -13.17
C TRP A 309 -1.62 -29.33 -11.68
N ALA A 310 -2.43 -30.17 -11.02
CA ALA A 310 -2.65 -30.12 -9.58
C ALA A 310 -1.33 -30.20 -8.80
N LYS A 311 -0.43 -31.10 -9.21
CA LYS A 311 0.89 -31.25 -8.61
C LYS A 311 1.74 -29.96 -8.71
N LEU A 312 1.71 -29.30 -9.87
CA LEU A 312 2.45 -28.06 -10.11
C LEU A 312 1.84 -26.86 -9.37
N SER A 313 0.52 -26.73 -9.35
CA SER A 313 -0.19 -25.65 -8.67
C SER A 313 -0.04 -25.72 -7.14
N MET A 314 0.23 -26.91 -6.60
CA MET A 314 0.58 -27.17 -5.20
C MET A 314 2.07 -27.04 -4.87
N GLY A 315 2.99 -26.95 -5.84
CA GLY A 315 4.42 -27.00 -5.53
C GLY A 315 4.85 -28.29 -4.83
N LEU A 316 4.31 -29.44 -5.25
CA LEU A 316 4.44 -30.72 -4.53
C LEU A 316 5.83 -31.39 -4.76
N TYR A 317 6.52 -31.71 -3.67
CA TYR A 317 7.76 -32.48 -3.61
C TYR A 317 7.59 -33.65 -2.62
N GLU A 318 7.71 -34.90 -3.09
CA GLU A 318 7.59 -36.11 -2.24
C GLU A 318 6.31 -36.11 -1.37
N ASP A 319 5.16 -35.80 -1.98
CA ASP A 319 3.84 -35.69 -1.32
C ASP A 319 3.74 -34.61 -0.22
N LYS A 320 4.64 -33.63 -0.29
CA LYS A 320 4.64 -32.45 0.59
C LYS A 320 4.67 -31.17 -0.24
N ILE A 321 3.86 -30.20 0.14
CA ILE A 321 3.86 -28.86 -0.45
C ILE A 321 5.11 -28.14 0.10
N VAL A 322 5.97 -27.67 -0.79
CA VAL A 322 7.15 -26.88 -0.40
C VAL A 322 6.69 -25.50 0.03
N ILE A 323 7.11 -25.03 1.21
CA ILE A 323 6.88 -23.66 1.68
C ILE A 323 8.21 -22.88 1.54
N PRO A 324 8.39 -22.07 0.48
CA PRO A 324 9.65 -21.37 0.25
C PRO A 324 9.80 -20.17 1.17
N GLY A 325 11.00 -19.96 1.71
CA GLY A 325 11.33 -18.81 2.54
C GLY A 325 12.53 -19.07 3.43
N LEU A 326 12.88 -18.06 4.21
CA LEU A 326 13.95 -18.09 5.19
C LEU A 326 13.35 -17.98 6.60
N LYS A 327 14.00 -18.62 7.57
CA LYS A 327 13.65 -18.49 9.00
C LYS A 327 14.82 -17.90 9.76
N PHE A 328 14.53 -16.95 10.63
CA PHE A 328 15.50 -16.31 11.52
C PHE A 328 14.87 -16.20 12.90
N GLY A 329 15.19 -17.10 13.83
CA GLY A 329 14.50 -17.17 15.13
C GLY A 329 12.98 -17.34 14.96
N ASN A 330 12.22 -16.41 15.53
CA ASN A 330 10.77 -16.29 15.40
C ASN A 330 10.31 -15.48 14.17
N ILE A 331 11.20 -15.20 13.21
CA ILE A 331 10.88 -14.52 11.96
C ILE A 331 10.81 -15.51 10.81
N PHE A 332 9.75 -15.40 10.00
CA PHE A 332 9.63 -16.04 8.70
C PHE A 332 9.62 -14.99 7.59
N LEU A 333 10.53 -15.10 6.63
CA LEU A 333 10.61 -14.21 5.47
C LEU A 333 10.34 -15.02 4.21
N CYS A 334 9.31 -14.67 3.45
CA CYS A 334 9.02 -15.31 2.17
C CYS A 334 8.72 -14.32 1.06
N ILE A 335 8.87 -14.79 -0.17
CA ILE A 335 8.36 -14.08 -1.35
C ILE A 335 6.91 -14.50 -1.57
N GLN A 336 6.05 -13.52 -1.82
CA GLN A 336 4.63 -13.74 -2.05
C GLN A 336 4.43 -14.85 -3.10
N PRO A 337 3.59 -15.86 -2.80
CA PRO A 337 3.28 -16.90 -3.77
C PRO A 337 2.74 -16.30 -5.07
N LYS A 338 2.97 -16.97 -6.21
CA LYS A 338 2.44 -16.47 -7.47
C LYS A 338 0.91 -16.53 -7.47
N ARG A 339 0.32 -15.41 -7.86
CA ARG A 339 -1.13 -15.18 -7.87
C ARG A 339 -1.92 -16.09 -8.83
N GLY A 340 -1.38 -16.38 -10.01
CA GLY A 340 -2.16 -17.03 -11.07
C GLY A 340 -1.28 -17.67 -12.15
N CYS A 341 -0.10 -18.14 -11.73
CA CYS A 341 0.85 -18.82 -12.59
C CYS A 341 1.31 -20.12 -11.92
N ALA A 342 1.16 -21.26 -12.60
CA ALA A 342 1.75 -22.54 -12.19
C ALA A 342 2.41 -23.24 -13.40
N GLY A 343 3.56 -23.90 -13.23
CA GLY A 343 4.21 -24.62 -14.33
C GLY A 343 4.98 -23.77 -15.36
N ALA A 344 5.57 -24.46 -16.35
CA ALA A 344 6.65 -23.95 -17.20
C ALA A 344 6.22 -23.19 -18.48
N ARG A 345 5.10 -23.61 -19.09
CA ARG A 345 4.68 -23.20 -20.45
C ARG A 345 3.89 -21.89 -20.43
N CYS A 346 3.72 -21.21 -21.57
CA CYS A 346 2.90 -20.00 -21.68
C CYS A 346 1.81 -20.24 -22.71
N ASP A 347 0.81 -21.02 -22.33
CA ASP A 347 -0.19 -21.63 -23.22
C ASP A 347 -1.63 -21.22 -22.85
N GLY A 348 -1.80 -20.14 -22.08
CA GLY A 348 -3.09 -19.69 -21.55
C GLY A 348 -3.61 -20.51 -20.36
N ARG A 349 -3.08 -21.74 -20.15
CA ARG A 349 -3.37 -22.58 -18.99
C ARG A 349 -2.47 -22.25 -17.81
N VAL A 350 -1.21 -21.87 -18.09
CA VAL A 350 -0.24 -21.48 -17.08
C VAL A 350 -0.46 -20.08 -16.52
N CYS A 351 -0.51 -19.06 -17.37
CA CYS A 351 -0.68 -17.67 -16.97
C CYS A 351 -2.16 -17.27 -17.02
N LYS A 352 -3.04 -17.97 -16.29
CA LYS A 352 -4.49 -17.72 -16.36
C LYS A 352 -4.86 -16.27 -16.04
N ILE A 353 -4.11 -15.63 -15.13
CA ILE A 353 -4.32 -14.22 -14.77
C ILE A 353 -4.25 -13.26 -15.98
N LEU A 354 -3.53 -13.60 -17.06
CA LEU A 354 -3.44 -12.74 -18.25
C LEU A 354 -4.73 -12.72 -19.07
N HIS A 355 -5.60 -13.71 -18.91
CA HIS A 355 -6.82 -13.88 -19.71
C HIS A 355 -8.09 -13.93 -18.86
N ASP A 356 -7.97 -14.15 -17.56
CA ASP A 356 -9.08 -14.27 -16.63
C ASP A 356 -8.81 -13.43 -15.36
N PRO A 357 -9.47 -12.26 -15.22
CA PRO A 357 -9.35 -11.42 -14.02
C PRO A 357 -9.99 -12.04 -12.77
N THR A 358 -10.85 -13.05 -12.95
CA THR A 358 -11.54 -13.77 -11.87
C THR A 358 -10.84 -15.06 -11.45
N CYS A 359 -9.72 -15.40 -12.07
CA CYS A 359 -8.95 -16.62 -11.82
C CYS A 359 -8.66 -16.79 -10.31
N PRO A 360 -8.99 -17.89 -9.63
CA PRO A 360 -8.66 -18.06 -8.21
C PRO A 360 -7.14 -18.23 -7.98
N PRO A 361 -6.62 -18.03 -6.75
CA PRO A 361 -5.22 -18.30 -6.45
C PRO A 361 -4.90 -19.81 -6.49
N PRO A 362 -3.67 -20.22 -6.87
CA PRO A 362 -3.24 -21.62 -6.84
C PRO A 362 -3.27 -22.23 -5.44
N HIS A 363 -3.28 -23.56 -5.36
CA HIS A 363 -3.17 -24.27 -4.07
C HIS A 363 -1.94 -23.86 -3.24
N GLN A 364 -0.80 -23.63 -3.90
CA GLN A 364 0.42 -23.15 -3.24
C GLN A 364 0.17 -21.85 -2.45
N TRP A 365 -0.60 -20.92 -3.00
CA TRP A 365 -0.90 -19.65 -2.33
C TRP A 365 -1.63 -19.92 -1.02
N LEU A 366 -2.70 -20.72 -1.08
CA LEU A 366 -3.49 -21.07 0.11
C LEU A 366 -2.65 -21.85 1.13
N ALA A 367 -1.83 -22.78 0.67
CA ALA A 367 -0.96 -23.57 1.53
C ALA A 367 0.05 -22.70 2.29
N VAL A 368 0.68 -21.71 1.63
CA VAL A 368 1.64 -20.80 2.27
C VAL A 368 0.97 -19.94 3.33
N TYR A 369 -0.14 -19.25 2.99
CA TYR A 369 -0.81 -18.39 3.98
C TYR A 369 -1.42 -19.18 5.15
N ARG A 370 -2.01 -20.36 4.90
CA ARG A 370 -2.49 -21.23 5.98
C ARG A 370 -1.36 -21.80 6.84
N TRP A 371 -0.22 -22.11 6.23
CA TRP A 371 0.96 -22.53 6.97
C TRP A 371 1.48 -21.40 7.88
N ILE A 372 1.51 -20.15 7.40
CA ILE A 372 1.85 -18.97 8.21
C ILE A 372 0.91 -18.87 9.42
N GLU A 373 -0.40 -19.03 9.20
CA GLU A 373 -1.42 -18.93 10.25
C GLU A 373 -1.37 -20.06 11.27
N ARG A 374 -1.27 -21.31 10.82
CA ARG A 374 -1.58 -22.49 11.65
C ARG A 374 -0.36 -23.27 12.13
N GLU A 375 0.69 -23.33 11.32
CA GLU A 375 1.88 -24.14 11.61
C GLU A 375 3.04 -23.28 12.11
N PHE A 376 3.37 -22.20 11.40
CA PHE A 376 4.30 -21.19 11.89
C PHE A 376 3.70 -20.44 13.10
N LYS A 377 2.37 -20.21 13.04
CA LYS A 377 1.59 -19.50 14.06
C LYS A 377 2.07 -18.06 14.21
N ALA A 378 2.16 -17.34 13.09
CA ALA A 378 2.44 -15.91 13.12
C ALA A 378 1.42 -15.18 14.01
N ASP A 379 1.92 -14.27 14.84
CA ASP A 379 1.09 -13.33 15.58
C ASP A 379 0.77 -12.10 14.72
N VAL A 380 1.59 -11.82 13.70
CA VAL A 380 1.37 -10.75 12.71
C VAL A 380 2.01 -11.08 11.35
N ILE A 381 1.33 -10.70 10.27
CA ILE A 381 1.90 -10.67 8.91
C ILE A 381 2.24 -9.23 8.55
N VAL A 382 3.41 -9.04 7.94
CA VAL A 382 3.85 -7.76 7.39
C VAL A 382 4.16 -7.92 5.91
N HIS A 383 3.36 -7.29 5.04
CA HIS A 383 3.72 -7.14 3.63
C HIS A 383 4.62 -5.92 3.44
N VAL A 384 5.67 -6.06 2.64
CA VAL A 384 6.75 -5.06 2.53
C VAL A 384 6.83 -4.50 1.11
N GLY A 385 6.36 -3.26 0.94
CA GLY A 385 6.43 -2.48 -0.29
C GLY A 385 5.12 -2.43 -1.07
N THR A 386 4.96 -1.42 -1.92
CA THR A 386 3.76 -1.25 -2.74
C THR A 386 3.95 -1.86 -4.13
N HIS A 387 3.08 -2.72 -4.67
CA HIS A 387 1.94 -3.39 -4.05
C HIS A 387 2.07 -4.91 -4.26
N GLY A 388 1.32 -5.67 -3.47
CA GLY A 388 1.14 -7.11 -3.59
C GLY A 388 -0.10 -7.48 -4.38
N TYR A 389 -0.47 -8.76 -4.32
CA TYR A 389 -1.60 -9.32 -5.07
C TYR A 389 -2.71 -9.90 -4.18
N LEU A 390 -2.59 -9.80 -2.85
CA LEU A 390 -3.57 -10.38 -1.92
C LEU A 390 -4.87 -9.60 -1.94
N GLU A 391 -4.77 -8.29 -1.91
CA GLU A 391 -5.88 -7.34 -1.96
C GLU A 391 -6.61 -7.41 -3.31
N PHE A 392 -5.94 -7.85 -4.37
CA PHE A 392 -6.47 -8.00 -5.72
C PHE A 392 -6.94 -9.43 -6.06
N LEU A 393 -6.97 -10.36 -5.11
CA LEU A 393 -7.62 -11.66 -5.32
C LEU A 393 -9.14 -11.47 -5.54
N PRO A 394 -9.83 -12.33 -6.32
CA PRO A 394 -11.25 -12.22 -6.61
C PRO A 394 -12.11 -12.20 -5.34
N GLY A 395 -13.22 -11.46 -5.40
CA GLY A 395 -14.14 -11.27 -4.26
C GLY A 395 -14.72 -9.87 -4.22
N LYS A 396 -15.52 -9.58 -3.18
CA LYS A 396 -16.30 -8.35 -3.01
C LYS A 396 -15.45 -7.09 -2.88
N ARG A 397 -15.82 -5.97 -3.52
CA ARG A 397 -15.04 -4.71 -3.45
C ARG A 397 -14.79 -4.22 -2.02
N CYS A 398 -15.80 -4.27 -1.14
CA CYS A 398 -15.68 -3.94 0.28
C CYS A 398 -16.70 -4.76 1.10
N GLY A 399 -16.40 -5.03 2.37
CA GLY A 399 -17.21 -5.91 3.21
C GLY A 399 -17.20 -7.35 2.69
N LEU A 400 -16.01 -7.94 2.76
CA LEU A 400 -15.73 -9.30 2.28
C LEU A 400 -16.55 -10.36 3.00
N SER A 401 -16.71 -11.51 2.35
CA SER A 401 -17.32 -12.73 2.90
C SER A 401 -16.29 -13.84 3.02
N THR A 402 -16.68 -14.95 3.67
CA THR A 402 -15.91 -16.21 3.73
C THR A 402 -15.64 -16.85 2.37
N GLU A 403 -16.27 -16.35 1.29
CA GLU A 403 -16.02 -16.74 -0.10
C GLU A 403 -15.02 -15.81 -0.82
N CYS A 404 -14.54 -14.74 -0.17
CA CYS A 404 -13.60 -13.82 -0.78
C CYS A 404 -12.16 -14.29 -0.55
N TYR A 405 -11.43 -14.52 -1.63
CA TYR A 405 -10.03 -14.99 -1.57
C TYR A 405 -9.09 -14.12 -0.71
N PRO A 406 -9.21 -12.78 -0.65
CA PRO A 406 -8.40 -11.98 0.28
C PRO A 406 -8.64 -12.34 1.75
N GLN A 407 -9.91 -12.46 2.18
CA GLN A 407 -10.30 -12.87 3.54
C GLN A 407 -9.86 -14.31 3.84
N ILE A 408 -10.06 -15.22 2.89
CA ILE A 408 -9.60 -16.62 3.00
C ILE A 408 -8.08 -16.67 3.20
N SER A 409 -7.33 -15.86 2.45
CA SER A 409 -5.86 -15.88 2.47
C SER A 409 -5.29 -15.29 3.75
N ILE A 410 -5.72 -14.08 4.15
CA ILE A 410 -5.15 -13.44 5.33
C ILE A 410 -5.64 -14.06 6.65
N GLY A 411 -6.84 -14.65 6.63
CA GLY A 411 -7.41 -15.34 7.78
C GLY A 411 -7.58 -14.43 8.99
N SER A 412 -7.28 -14.95 10.17
CA SER A 412 -7.43 -14.24 11.44
C SER A 412 -6.25 -13.34 11.81
N ILE A 413 -5.14 -13.38 11.05
CA ILE A 413 -3.89 -12.73 11.47
C ILE A 413 -3.96 -11.20 11.24
N PRO A 414 -3.53 -10.38 12.23
CA PRO A 414 -3.23 -8.98 12.04
C PRO A 414 -2.31 -8.78 10.84
N HIS A 415 -2.66 -7.81 9.99
CA HIS A 415 -1.97 -7.55 8.75
C HIS A 415 -1.46 -6.11 8.76
N LEU A 416 -0.14 -5.95 8.87
CA LEU A 416 0.53 -4.67 8.70
C LEU A 416 1.09 -4.59 7.28
N TYR A 417 1.13 -3.40 6.71
CA TYR A 417 1.54 -3.26 5.31
C TYR A 417 2.29 -1.95 5.11
N ILE A 418 3.57 -2.08 4.75
CA ILE A 418 4.42 -0.93 4.43
C ILE A 418 4.07 -0.44 3.02
N TYR A 419 3.58 0.80 2.92
CA TYR A 419 3.00 1.33 1.69
C TYR A 419 3.52 2.72 1.35
N ASN A 420 3.61 3.06 0.07
CA ASN A 420 4.03 4.39 -0.36
C ASN A 420 2.90 5.41 -0.14
N ILE A 421 3.22 6.52 0.55
CA ILE A 421 2.27 7.61 0.84
C ILE A 421 1.63 8.22 -0.43
N ASN A 422 2.32 8.19 -1.56
CA ASN A 422 1.81 8.76 -2.82
C ASN A 422 0.86 7.83 -3.60
N ASN A 423 0.57 6.64 -3.08
CA ASN A 423 -0.34 5.67 -3.71
C ASN A 423 -1.54 5.32 -2.80
N PRO A 424 -2.35 6.31 -2.39
CA PRO A 424 -3.45 6.08 -1.45
C PRO A 424 -4.56 5.21 -2.04
N MET A 425 -4.79 5.25 -3.36
CA MET A 425 -5.88 4.51 -4.00
C MET A 425 -5.71 2.98 -3.86
N GLU A 426 -4.51 2.47 -4.09
CA GLU A 426 -4.22 1.06 -3.89
C GLU A 426 -4.05 0.71 -2.40
N GLY A 427 -3.51 1.63 -1.60
CA GLY A 427 -3.45 1.48 -0.13
C GLY A 427 -4.83 1.29 0.49
N ILE A 428 -5.84 2.04 0.05
CA ILE A 428 -7.25 1.88 0.47
C ILE A 428 -7.77 0.49 0.08
N THR A 429 -7.40 -0.02 -1.10
CA THR A 429 -7.77 -1.37 -1.52
C THR A 429 -7.20 -2.42 -0.57
N ALA A 430 -5.94 -2.27 -0.13
CA ALA A 430 -5.33 -3.12 0.88
C ALA A 430 -6.02 -3.00 2.27
N LYS A 431 -6.42 -1.81 2.70
CA LYS A 431 -7.20 -1.62 3.95
C LYS A 431 -8.53 -2.39 3.90
N ARG A 432 -9.28 -2.24 2.81
CA ARG A 432 -10.66 -2.76 2.69
C ARG A 432 -10.74 -4.23 2.30
N ARG A 433 -9.75 -4.75 1.57
CA ARG A 433 -9.73 -6.14 1.07
C ARG A 433 -8.66 -7.00 1.72
N GLY A 434 -7.56 -6.43 2.17
CA GLY A 434 -6.52 -7.15 2.90
C GLY A 434 -6.66 -7.07 4.41
N TYR A 435 -7.59 -6.27 4.93
CA TYR A 435 -7.64 -5.88 6.36
C TYR A 435 -6.31 -5.29 6.84
N ALA A 436 -5.61 -4.59 5.93
CA ALA A 436 -4.28 -4.06 6.21
C ALA A 436 -4.37 -2.81 7.11
N THR A 437 -3.49 -2.76 8.10
CA THR A 437 -3.08 -1.52 8.75
C THR A 437 -1.88 -0.97 7.99
N ILE A 438 -2.12 0.12 7.26
CA ILE A 438 -1.10 0.74 6.41
C ILE A 438 -0.13 1.53 7.30
N ILE A 439 1.15 1.25 7.14
CA ILE A 439 2.26 2.04 7.69
C ILE A 439 2.90 2.70 6.48
N ASP A 440 2.66 4.00 6.33
CA ASP A 440 3.15 4.73 5.19
C ASP A 440 4.66 5.01 5.30
N HIS A 441 5.29 5.18 4.14
CA HIS A 441 6.65 5.65 4.05
C HIS A 441 6.77 6.78 3.03
N LEU A 442 7.80 7.60 3.21
CA LEU A 442 8.08 8.72 2.33
C LEU A 442 8.41 8.22 0.91
N THR A 443 8.11 9.03 -0.09
CA THR A 443 8.56 8.79 -1.45
C THR A 443 10.09 8.86 -1.55
N PRO A 444 10.71 8.26 -2.58
CA PRO A 444 12.07 8.64 -2.95
C PRO A 444 12.18 10.16 -3.12
N VAL A 445 13.35 10.70 -2.79
CA VAL A 445 13.65 12.11 -3.04
C VAL A 445 13.62 12.35 -4.54
N MET A 446 12.94 13.42 -4.92
CA MET A 446 12.89 13.90 -6.29
C MET A 446 13.95 14.99 -6.44
N SER A 447 14.72 14.92 -7.51
CA SER A 447 15.76 15.90 -7.81
C SER A 447 15.56 16.46 -9.23
N PRO A 448 15.94 17.73 -9.48
CA PRO A 448 15.94 18.30 -10.82
C PRO A 448 16.78 17.48 -11.79
N THR A 449 16.35 17.43 -13.04
CA THR A 449 17.16 16.84 -14.10
C THR A 449 18.15 17.89 -14.59
N GLU A 450 19.45 17.61 -14.47
CA GLU A 450 20.47 18.45 -15.11
C GLU A 450 20.57 18.11 -16.60
N THR A 451 20.80 19.13 -17.45
CA THR A 451 21.20 18.90 -18.84
C THR A 451 22.61 18.32 -18.83
N TYR A 452 22.85 17.30 -19.66
CA TYR A 452 24.15 16.62 -19.73
C TYR A 452 24.59 16.48 -21.19
N ALA A 453 25.91 16.49 -21.39
CA ALA A 453 26.56 16.22 -22.67
C ALA A 453 25.99 17.08 -23.83
N GLU A 454 25.37 16.46 -24.82
CA GLU A 454 24.88 17.14 -26.03
C GLU A 454 23.76 18.16 -25.73
N LEU A 455 23.00 17.96 -24.64
CA LEU A 455 21.91 18.88 -24.25
C LEU A 455 22.44 20.20 -23.68
N GLU A 456 23.56 20.15 -22.97
CA GLU A 456 24.22 21.35 -22.43
C GLU A 456 24.83 22.18 -23.58
N GLU A 457 25.52 21.53 -24.52
CA GLU A 457 26.06 22.21 -25.71
C GLU A 457 24.95 22.82 -26.58
N LEU A 458 23.83 22.11 -26.73
CA LEU A 458 22.67 22.60 -27.49
C LEU A 458 22.04 23.84 -26.83
N GLU A 459 21.95 23.84 -25.51
CA GLU A 459 21.48 24.97 -24.71
C GLU A 459 22.37 26.20 -24.90
N ASP A 460 23.70 26.02 -24.79
CA ASP A 460 24.67 27.10 -24.99
C ASP A 460 24.53 27.73 -26.38
N LEU A 461 24.34 26.90 -27.41
CA LEU A 461 24.14 27.39 -28.77
C LEU A 461 22.83 28.17 -28.92
N LEU A 462 21.74 27.73 -28.31
CA LEU A 462 20.46 28.44 -28.31
C LEU A 462 20.56 29.80 -27.57
N SER A 463 21.26 29.84 -26.43
CA SER A 463 21.52 31.09 -25.71
C SER A 463 22.36 32.06 -26.56
N GLN A 464 23.39 31.57 -27.25
CA GLN A 464 24.19 32.35 -28.18
C GLN A 464 23.37 32.85 -29.38
N TYR A 465 22.43 32.04 -29.88
CA TYR A 465 21.53 32.41 -30.96
C TYR A 465 20.62 33.58 -30.56
N ASN A 466 20.02 33.54 -29.38
CA ASN A 466 19.19 34.64 -28.87
C ASN A 466 19.98 35.93 -28.65
N LYS A 467 21.21 35.84 -28.13
CA LYS A 467 22.12 36.99 -28.00
C LYS A 467 22.48 37.59 -29.36
N ALA A 468 22.77 36.75 -30.36
CA ALA A 468 23.06 37.21 -31.72
C ALA A 468 21.81 37.86 -32.37
N LYS A 469 20.61 37.34 -32.08
CA LYS A 469 19.32 37.90 -32.54
C LYS A 469 19.06 39.28 -31.95
N ALA A 470 19.31 39.47 -30.65
CA ALA A 470 19.19 40.76 -29.97
C ALA A 470 20.18 41.82 -30.50
N MET A 471 21.35 41.40 -31.00
CA MET A 471 22.37 42.29 -31.58
C MET A 471 22.23 42.52 -33.10
N ASP A 472 21.22 41.93 -33.76
CA ASP A 472 21.02 41.93 -35.24
C ASP A 472 22.25 41.43 -36.04
N ASP A 473 23.05 40.50 -35.48
CA ASP A 473 24.22 39.91 -36.15
C ASP A 473 23.81 38.73 -37.04
N LYS A 474 23.41 39.05 -38.27
CA LYS A 474 22.89 38.08 -39.27
C LYS A 474 23.91 37.01 -39.68
N ASN A 475 25.20 37.34 -39.70
CA ASN A 475 26.23 36.38 -40.08
C ASN A 475 26.42 35.34 -38.98
N ARG A 476 26.47 35.80 -37.72
CA ARG A 476 26.59 34.93 -36.56
C ARG A 476 25.36 34.04 -36.37
N LEU A 477 24.16 34.58 -36.58
CA LEU A 477 22.91 33.81 -36.54
C LEU A 477 22.92 32.61 -37.47
N LYS A 478 23.36 32.78 -38.73
CA LYS A 478 23.38 31.70 -39.72
C LYS A 478 24.35 30.58 -39.34
N VAL A 479 25.52 30.92 -38.80
CA VAL A 479 26.52 29.94 -38.34
C VAL A 479 26.00 29.16 -37.14
N ILE A 480 25.50 29.87 -36.12
CA ILE A 480 24.97 29.23 -34.90
C ILE A 480 23.77 28.35 -35.23
N PHE A 481 22.86 28.79 -36.09
CA PHE A 481 21.71 27.98 -36.51
C PHE A 481 22.15 26.63 -37.08
N GLY A 482 23.14 26.61 -37.97
CA GLY A 482 23.68 25.36 -38.51
C GLY A 482 24.25 24.43 -37.43
N MET A 483 24.96 25.00 -36.44
CA MET A 483 25.47 24.23 -35.30
C MET A 483 24.34 23.68 -34.42
N ILE A 484 23.28 24.47 -34.18
CA ILE A 484 22.09 24.03 -33.43
C ILE A 484 21.42 22.85 -34.12
N ILE A 485 21.27 22.89 -35.45
CA ILE A 485 20.64 21.78 -36.19
C ILE A 485 21.44 20.49 -36.06
N GLU A 486 22.77 20.55 -36.20
CA GLU A 486 23.61 19.36 -36.05
C GLU A 486 23.55 18.82 -34.63
N LYS A 487 23.66 19.68 -33.61
CA LYS A 487 23.55 19.27 -32.21
C LYS A 487 22.18 18.74 -31.84
N ALA A 488 21.11 19.31 -32.37
CA ALA A 488 19.76 18.80 -32.18
C ALA A 488 19.58 17.39 -32.77
N LYS A 489 20.23 17.07 -33.90
CA LYS A 489 20.22 15.71 -34.47
C LYS A 489 21.01 14.73 -33.59
N GLU A 490 22.19 15.13 -33.13
CA GLU A 490 23.00 14.33 -32.20
C GLU A 490 22.22 14.01 -30.91
N ALA A 491 21.53 15.01 -30.36
CA ALA A 491 20.68 14.86 -29.17
C ALA A 491 19.34 14.14 -29.43
N ASN A 492 19.06 13.70 -30.66
CA ASN A 492 17.76 13.14 -31.08
C ASN A 492 16.54 14.05 -30.80
N LEU A 493 16.76 15.36 -30.77
CA LEU A 493 15.73 16.39 -30.61
C LEU A 493 15.41 17.12 -31.91
N TYR A 494 15.98 16.73 -33.05
CA TYR A 494 15.69 17.38 -34.33
C TYR A 494 14.33 16.95 -34.89
N LYS A 495 13.55 17.94 -35.35
CA LYS A 495 12.32 17.75 -36.12
C LYS A 495 12.28 18.79 -37.23
N GLU A 496 11.74 18.43 -38.39
CA GLU A 496 11.67 19.35 -39.54
C GLU A 496 10.52 20.35 -39.37
N PHE A 497 10.81 21.63 -39.57
CA PHE A 497 9.87 22.75 -39.53
C PHE A 497 10.09 23.65 -40.74
N LEU A 498 9.03 24.34 -41.19
CA LEU A 498 9.11 25.24 -42.35
C LEU A 498 9.71 26.60 -41.98
N ASP A 499 9.43 27.10 -40.77
CA ASP A 499 10.01 28.33 -40.23
C ASP A 499 11.18 28.01 -39.28
N PRO A 500 12.38 28.59 -39.52
CA PRO A 500 13.50 28.52 -38.59
C PRO A 500 13.20 28.96 -37.15
N ASN A 501 12.21 29.84 -36.92
CA ASN A 501 11.84 30.21 -35.55
C ASN A 501 11.08 29.08 -34.83
N GLU A 502 10.25 28.31 -35.55
CA GLU A 502 9.48 27.20 -34.97
C GLU A 502 10.39 26.11 -34.39
N ILE A 503 11.50 25.79 -35.08
CA ILE A 503 12.46 24.81 -34.57
C ILE A 503 13.21 25.33 -33.35
N MET A 504 13.56 26.61 -33.28
CA MET A 504 14.20 27.19 -32.08
C MET A 504 13.25 27.14 -30.90
N ASP A 505 12.00 27.52 -31.11
CA ASP A 505 10.95 27.48 -30.09
C ASP A 505 10.70 26.05 -29.59
N TYR A 506 10.66 25.07 -30.50
CA TYR A 506 10.52 23.65 -30.16
C TYR A 506 11.70 23.14 -29.32
N LEU A 507 12.95 23.46 -29.71
CA LEU A 507 14.13 23.02 -28.95
C LEU A 507 14.18 23.67 -27.56
N HIS A 508 13.80 24.95 -27.44
CA HIS A 508 13.65 25.61 -26.15
C HIS A 508 12.58 24.94 -25.27
N GLU A 509 11.43 24.54 -25.83
CA GLU A 509 10.41 23.80 -25.09
C GLU A 509 10.93 22.45 -24.60
N GLN A 510 11.60 21.68 -25.46
CA GLN A 510 12.10 20.35 -25.07
C GLN A 510 13.14 20.47 -23.95
N LEU A 511 14.08 21.42 -24.06
CA LEU A 511 15.09 21.64 -23.01
C LEU A 511 14.48 22.14 -21.71
N THR A 512 13.51 23.05 -21.78
CA THR A 512 12.79 23.53 -20.59
C THR A 512 12.03 22.38 -19.92
N LEU A 513 11.32 21.56 -20.71
CA LEU A 513 10.61 20.39 -20.21
C LEU A 513 11.56 19.41 -19.50
N ILE A 514 12.72 19.12 -20.10
CA ILE A 514 13.72 18.23 -19.52
C ILE A 514 14.20 18.78 -18.15
N ARG A 515 14.58 20.06 -18.07
CA ARG A 515 15.05 20.68 -16.81
C ARG A 515 13.98 20.73 -15.73
N GLU A 516 12.76 21.10 -16.13
CA GLU A 516 11.65 21.23 -15.18
C GLU A 516 11.15 19.85 -14.70
N THR A 517 11.49 18.77 -15.41
CA THR A 517 11.17 17.40 -14.99
C THR A 517 11.97 17.00 -13.75
N GLN A 518 11.28 16.49 -12.74
CA GLN A 518 11.89 15.90 -11.56
C GLN A 518 12.00 14.39 -11.73
N ILE A 519 13.14 13.83 -11.37
CA ILE A 519 13.38 12.39 -11.39
C ILE A 519 13.67 11.87 -9.98
N ARG A 520 13.43 10.58 -9.76
CA ARG A 520 13.72 9.92 -8.47
C ARG A 520 15.22 9.74 -8.30
N GLU A 521 15.78 10.28 -7.22
CA GLU A 521 17.17 10.11 -6.82
C GLU A 521 17.35 8.83 -5.96
N GLY A 522 17.18 7.69 -6.62
CA GLY A 522 17.24 6.37 -5.99
C GLY A 522 15.91 5.93 -5.38
N LEU A 523 15.98 5.19 -4.26
CA LEU A 523 14.83 4.63 -3.56
C LEU A 523 14.80 5.13 -2.11
N HIS A 524 13.61 5.14 -1.51
CA HIS A 524 13.47 5.37 -0.07
C HIS A 524 13.89 4.12 0.72
N VAL A 525 14.39 4.31 1.93
CA VAL A 525 14.70 3.25 2.89
C VAL A 525 13.89 3.50 4.15
N LEU A 526 13.08 2.52 4.56
CA LEU A 526 12.16 2.70 5.68
C LEU A 526 12.91 3.09 6.96
N GLY A 527 12.37 4.08 7.68
CA GLY A 527 12.98 4.61 8.90
C GLY A 527 14.28 5.40 8.67
N LYS A 528 14.55 5.85 7.44
CA LYS A 528 15.65 6.76 7.13
C LYS A 528 15.10 8.04 6.48
N ALA A 529 15.09 9.12 7.23
CA ALA A 529 14.80 10.44 6.69
C ALA A 529 15.91 10.87 5.70
N PRO A 530 15.57 11.64 4.64
CA PRO A 530 16.57 12.28 3.80
C PRO A 530 17.46 13.23 4.61
N GLU A 531 18.75 13.27 4.28
CA GLU A 531 19.77 14.09 4.94
C GLU A 531 20.60 14.81 3.87
N GLY A 532 21.30 15.89 4.26
CA GLY A 532 22.17 16.66 3.37
C GLY A 532 21.44 17.17 2.12
N ASP A 533 22.06 17.01 0.95
CA ASP A 533 21.49 17.48 -0.32
C ASP A 533 20.15 16.82 -0.66
N LYS A 534 19.91 15.58 -0.22
CA LYS A 534 18.61 14.92 -0.42
C LYS A 534 17.49 15.59 0.35
N LEU A 535 17.77 16.08 1.56
CA LEU A 535 16.81 16.86 2.34
C LEU A 535 16.55 18.21 1.66
N VAL A 536 17.60 18.88 1.19
CA VAL A 536 17.50 20.14 0.45
C VAL A 536 16.60 19.98 -0.78
N ASN A 537 16.87 18.97 -1.62
CA ASN A 537 16.10 18.70 -2.83
C ASN A 537 14.64 18.36 -2.51
N LEU A 538 14.39 17.57 -1.46
CA LEU A 538 13.03 17.28 -1.00
C LEU A 538 12.28 18.57 -0.61
N LEU A 539 12.89 19.42 0.22
CA LEU A 539 12.25 20.65 0.69
C LEU A 539 12.00 21.65 -0.44
N VAL A 540 12.97 21.84 -1.34
CA VAL A 540 12.81 22.66 -2.54
C VAL A 540 11.72 22.10 -3.44
N GLY A 541 11.65 20.77 -3.59
CA GLY A 541 10.60 20.08 -4.34
C GLY A 541 9.20 20.33 -3.76
N ILE A 542 9.06 20.27 -2.43
CA ILE A 542 7.80 20.58 -1.72
C ILE A 542 7.42 22.06 -1.90
N MET A 543 8.40 22.97 -1.76
CA MET A 543 8.19 24.42 -1.86
C MET A 543 8.18 24.95 -3.29
N ARG A 544 8.15 24.07 -4.30
CA ARG A 544 8.15 24.47 -5.71
C ARG A 544 6.84 25.13 -6.15
N PHE A 545 5.74 24.81 -5.48
CA PHE A 545 4.41 25.33 -5.77
C PHE A 545 3.88 26.16 -4.60
N ASP A 546 2.98 27.10 -4.90
CA ASP A 546 2.33 27.89 -3.86
C ASP A 546 1.42 27.01 -3.01
N ALA A 547 1.49 27.18 -1.68
CA ALA A 547 0.70 26.42 -0.72
C ALA A 547 -0.36 27.34 -0.09
N GLY A 548 -1.48 27.51 -0.79
CA GLY A 548 -2.56 28.40 -0.37
C GLY A 548 -2.12 29.87 -0.40
N LYS A 549 -1.92 30.46 0.77
CA LYS A 549 -1.41 31.85 0.90
C LYS A 549 0.11 31.94 0.96
N ASN A 550 0.80 30.81 1.09
CA ASN A 550 2.26 30.78 1.19
C ASN A 550 2.85 30.68 -0.24
N PRO A 551 3.64 31.66 -0.69
CA PRO A 551 4.26 31.61 -2.01
C PRO A 551 5.33 30.52 -2.09
N SER A 552 5.50 29.94 -3.27
CA SER A 552 6.61 29.03 -3.59
C SER A 552 7.96 29.74 -3.43
N ILE A 553 9.01 28.96 -3.17
CA ILE A 553 10.37 29.50 -3.09
C ILE A 553 10.80 30.14 -4.40
N ARG A 554 10.32 29.62 -5.53
CA ARG A 554 10.60 30.17 -6.87
C ARG A 554 9.89 31.49 -7.10
N ARG A 555 8.62 31.62 -6.72
CA ARG A 555 7.89 32.89 -6.78
C ARG A 555 8.62 33.95 -5.96
N ALA A 556 8.98 33.62 -4.71
CA ALA A 556 9.68 34.54 -3.82
C ALA A 556 11.02 35.03 -4.42
N ILE A 557 11.78 34.15 -5.07
CA ILE A 557 13.05 34.53 -5.74
C ILE A 557 12.79 35.49 -6.91
N HIS A 558 11.83 35.18 -7.79
CA HIS A 558 11.54 36.03 -8.95
C HIS A 558 10.97 37.39 -8.54
N GLU A 559 10.04 37.44 -7.60
CA GLU A 559 9.48 38.70 -7.11
C GLU A 559 10.54 39.56 -6.42
N ALA A 560 11.51 38.96 -5.72
CA ALA A 560 12.65 39.68 -5.16
C ALA A 560 13.61 40.25 -6.24
N MET A 561 13.52 39.76 -7.47
CA MET A 561 14.25 40.27 -8.64
C MET A 561 13.40 41.24 -9.49
N ASP A 562 12.26 41.71 -8.96
CA ASP A 562 11.27 42.54 -9.67
C ASP A 562 10.72 41.87 -10.96
N LEU A 563 10.62 40.55 -10.97
CA LEU A 563 10.07 39.76 -12.07
C LEU A 563 8.65 39.27 -11.75
N ASP A 564 7.80 39.24 -12.79
CA ASP A 564 6.47 38.62 -12.72
C ASP A 564 6.60 37.10 -12.87
N TYR A 565 6.32 36.37 -11.78
CA TYR A 565 6.43 34.91 -11.75
C TYR A 565 5.45 34.22 -12.72
N GLU A 566 4.22 34.74 -12.88
CA GLU A 566 3.23 34.13 -13.77
C GLU A 566 3.70 34.22 -15.23
N GLU A 567 4.21 35.39 -15.62
CA GLU A 567 4.77 35.60 -16.96
C GLU A 567 5.95 34.66 -17.25
N ILE A 568 6.76 34.36 -16.24
CA ILE A 568 7.91 33.47 -16.37
C ILE A 568 7.47 32.01 -16.55
N VAL A 569 6.47 31.57 -15.78
CA VAL A 569 5.94 30.20 -15.86
C VAL A 569 5.13 29.99 -17.14
N ASP A 570 4.27 30.94 -17.52
CA ASP A 570 3.37 30.81 -18.66
C ASP A 570 4.08 31.00 -20.00
N ASN A 571 5.16 31.79 -20.04
CA ASN A 571 5.89 32.11 -21.26
C ASN A 571 7.39 31.74 -21.16
N PRO A 572 7.75 30.46 -20.96
CA PRO A 572 9.14 30.04 -20.74
C PRO A 572 10.07 30.34 -21.92
N LYS A 573 9.55 30.48 -23.14
CA LYS A 573 10.34 30.81 -24.34
C LYS A 573 10.70 32.29 -24.44
N ARG A 574 9.95 33.16 -23.76
CA ARG A 574 10.11 34.60 -23.90
C ARG A 574 11.50 34.99 -23.45
N PHE A 575 12.19 35.75 -24.29
CA PHE A 575 13.50 36.29 -23.96
C PHE A 575 13.35 37.51 -23.05
N ASN A 576 14.04 37.48 -21.91
CA ASN A 576 14.13 38.56 -20.98
C ASN A 576 15.40 39.38 -21.27
N GLU A 577 15.22 40.59 -21.79
CA GLU A 577 16.34 41.46 -22.19
C GLU A 577 17.16 41.94 -20.99
N THR A 578 16.52 42.14 -19.82
CA THR A 578 17.19 42.62 -18.60
C THR A 578 18.24 41.64 -18.10
N PHE A 579 17.92 40.34 -18.15
CA PHE A 579 18.81 39.28 -17.69
C PHE A 579 19.55 38.56 -18.83
N GLY A 580 19.22 38.86 -20.09
CA GLY A 580 19.83 38.25 -21.27
C GLY A 580 19.61 36.73 -21.35
N LYS A 581 18.47 36.26 -20.84
CA LYS A 581 18.08 34.86 -20.68
C LYS A 581 16.62 34.65 -21.06
N THR A 582 16.24 33.45 -21.47
CA THR A 582 14.82 33.08 -21.59
C THR A 582 14.19 32.91 -20.21
N ASN A 583 12.87 33.03 -20.13
CA ASN A 583 12.13 32.75 -18.90
C ASN A 583 12.36 31.30 -18.40
N GLY A 584 12.54 30.32 -19.29
CA GLY A 584 12.92 28.95 -18.95
C GLY A 584 14.31 28.82 -18.33
N GLU A 585 15.28 29.62 -18.78
CA GLU A 585 16.60 29.70 -18.14
C GLU A 585 16.50 30.35 -16.74
N LEU A 586 15.66 31.39 -16.58
CA LEU A 586 15.40 32.03 -15.27
C LEU A 586 14.70 31.07 -14.29
N LEU A 587 13.75 30.27 -14.79
CA LEU A 587 13.12 29.19 -14.04
C LEU A 587 14.18 28.21 -13.53
N ASN A 588 15.11 27.79 -14.37
CA ASN A 588 16.19 26.89 -13.95
C ASN A 588 17.10 27.53 -12.88
N ASP A 589 17.53 28.78 -13.11
CA ASP A 589 18.34 29.54 -12.15
C ASP A 589 17.65 29.62 -10.78
N SER A 590 16.34 29.90 -10.76
CA SER A 590 15.58 30.00 -9.50
C SER A 590 15.58 28.70 -8.71
N THR A 591 15.60 27.53 -9.37
CA THR A 591 15.69 26.23 -8.71
C THR A 591 17.06 26.06 -8.05
N HIS A 592 18.16 26.40 -8.74
CA HIS A 592 19.50 26.34 -8.15
C HIS A 592 19.69 27.36 -7.02
N MET A 593 19.13 28.57 -7.16
CA MET A 593 19.11 29.56 -6.08
C MET A 593 18.33 29.04 -4.87
N ALA A 594 17.16 28.42 -5.08
CA ALA A 594 16.36 27.83 -4.02
C ALA A 594 17.12 26.74 -3.26
N ILE A 595 17.85 25.85 -3.96
CA ILE A 595 18.72 24.83 -3.36
C ILE A 595 19.80 25.49 -2.49
N ASN A 596 20.47 26.52 -2.99
CA ASN A 596 21.53 27.21 -2.25
C ASN A 596 21.00 27.97 -1.02
N ILE A 597 19.83 28.62 -1.14
CA ILE A 597 19.16 29.28 -0.02
C ILE A 597 18.80 28.24 1.03
N MET A 598 18.15 27.14 0.63
CA MET A 598 17.70 26.10 1.54
C MET A 598 18.87 25.42 2.25
N ARG A 599 19.99 25.21 1.57
CA ARG A 599 21.22 24.69 2.18
C ARG A 599 21.70 25.59 3.32
N LYS A 600 21.75 26.91 3.10
CA LYS A 600 22.13 27.88 4.15
C LYS A 600 21.14 27.92 5.31
N VAL A 601 19.84 27.88 5.02
CA VAL A 601 18.80 27.85 6.06
C VAL A 601 18.94 26.62 6.93
N LEU A 602 19.17 25.43 6.33
CA LEU A 602 19.39 24.21 7.10
C LEU A 602 20.68 24.25 7.93
N GLU A 603 21.75 24.85 7.41
CA GLU A 603 22.99 25.07 8.17
C GLU A 603 22.72 25.93 9.42
N GLU A 604 21.92 26.99 9.31
CA GLU A 604 21.57 27.88 10.44
C GLU A 604 20.60 27.25 11.45
N VAL A 605 19.65 26.43 10.98
CA VAL A 605 18.64 25.79 11.85
C VAL A 605 19.21 24.57 12.58
N LEU A 606 20.16 23.86 11.98
CA LEU A 606 20.79 22.66 12.55
C LEU A 606 22.07 22.95 13.35
N SER A 607 22.65 24.16 13.23
CA SER A 607 23.72 24.66 14.11
C SER A 607 23.20 25.09 15.46
#